data_AF-A0A923BU05-F1
#
_entry.id   AF-A0A923BU05-F1
#
_cell.length_a   1.000
_cell.length_b   1.000
_cell.length_c   1.000
_cell.angle_alpha   90.00
_cell.angle_beta   90.00
_cell.angle_gamma   90.00
#
_symmetry.space_group_name_H-M   'P 1'
#
loop_
_entity.id
_entity.type
_entity.pdbx_description
1 polymer ?
#
loop_
_entity_poly.entity_id
_entity_poly.type
_entity_poly.pdbx_seq_one_letter_code
_entity_poly.pdbx_strand_id
1 'polypeptide(L)'
;MTDLIPAAPGGAPRHLRLDTLVRLRWLAIAGQSAAVAGVHFGLGFSLPFGWCFLAIAVSAWLNIALRIRFPLSHRLREGAATALLGFDILQLAALLYLTGGLQNPFAILFLAPVMISATALPPRHTLALGLLAAGLATLLVFLHWPLPWAGSERPLLPPQYQLGNWIALLLGLGFTGIYAWRVAKEARDLSEALAATEL
;
A
#
# COMPACT_ATOMS: atom_id res chain seq x y z
N MET A 1 1.98 -18.11 49.57
CA MET A 1 2.47 -16.78 49.18
C MET A 1 3.06 -16.96 47.79
N THR A 2 2.17 -16.96 46.79
CA THR A 2 2.49 -17.27 45.40
C THR A 2 2.31 -15.95 44.67
N ASP A 3 3.43 -15.35 44.27
CA ASP A 3 3.45 -14.07 43.57
C ASP A 3 2.66 -14.19 42.26
N LEU A 4 1.47 -13.60 42.25
CA LEU A 4 0.75 -13.24 41.04
C LEU A 4 1.55 -12.14 40.37
N ILE A 5 2.46 -12.51 39.46
CA ILE A 5 3.03 -11.57 38.49
C ILE A 5 1.83 -10.98 37.73
N PRO A 6 1.54 -9.67 37.83
CA PRO A 6 0.55 -9.06 36.97
C PRO A 6 1.08 -9.20 35.54
N ALA A 7 0.36 -9.96 34.71
CA ALA A 7 0.63 -10.02 33.28
C ALA A 7 0.68 -8.57 32.76
N ALA A 8 1.81 -8.18 32.17
CA ALA A 8 1.97 -6.88 31.56
C ALA A 8 0.74 -6.60 30.67
N PRO A 9 0.14 -5.39 30.74
CA PRO A 9 -1.04 -5.09 29.95
C PRO A 9 -0.72 -5.38 28.49
N GLY A 10 -1.36 -6.42 27.93
CA GLY A 10 -1.22 -6.78 26.53
C GLY A 10 -1.58 -5.54 25.72
N GLY A 11 -0.59 -5.02 24.96
CA GLY A 11 -0.69 -3.74 24.28
C GLY A 11 -2.03 -3.59 23.56
N ALA A 12 -2.70 -2.45 23.80
CA ALA A 12 -4.03 -2.19 23.30
C ALA A 12 -4.17 -2.60 21.81
N PRO A 13 -5.20 -3.37 21.44
CA PRO A 13 -5.27 -3.96 20.12
C PRO A 13 -5.29 -2.88 19.04
N ARG A 14 -4.38 -3.01 18.07
CA ARG A 14 -4.07 -1.99 17.06
C ARG A 14 -5.14 -2.04 15.98
N HIS A 15 -6.24 -1.33 16.23
CA HIS A 15 -7.39 -1.35 15.34
C HIS A 15 -7.38 -0.17 14.38
N LEU A 16 -7.25 -0.48 13.09
CA LEU A 16 -7.45 0.50 12.04
C LEU A 16 -8.95 0.75 11.85
N ARG A 17 -9.35 2.03 11.88
CA ARG A 17 -10.74 2.41 11.59
C ARG A 17 -11.02 2.14 10.12
N LEU A 18 -12.10 1.41 9.85
CA LEU A 18 -12.50 1.08 8.47
C LEU A 18 -12.66 2.35 7.62
N ASP A 19 -13.24 3.42 8.17
CA ASP A 19 -13.44 4.69 7.46
C ASP A 19 -12.12 5.28 6.94
N THR A 20 -11.05 5.27 7.72
CA THR A 20 -9.74 5.77 7.29
C THR A 20 -9.22 4.97 6.09
N LEU A 21 -9.31 3.63 6.13
CA LEU A 21 -8.91 2.79 5.01
C LEU A 21 -9.77 3.03 3.76
N VAL A 22 -11.09 3.07 3.91
CA VAL A 22 -12.02 3.28 2.81
C VAL A 22 -11.75 4.62 2.11
N ARG A 23 -11.46 5.69 2.87
CA ARG A 23 -11.10 7.01 2.32
C ARG A 23 -9.78 6.98 1.55
N LEU A 24 -8.74 6.35 2.10
CA LEU A 24 -7.46 6.20 1.42
C LEU A 24 -7.60 5.42 0.11
N ARG A 25 -8.45 4.39 0.10
CA ARG A 25 -8.76 3.62 -1.11
C ARG A 25 -9.54 4.45 -2.14
N TRP A 26 -10.49 5.28 -1.72
CA TRP A 26 -11.18 6.21 -2.63
C TRP A 26 -10.21 7.22 -3.24
N LEU A 27 -9.27 7.75 -2.46
CA LEU A 27 -8.22 8.62 -2.96
C LEU A 27 -7.34 7.89 -3.99
N ALA A 28 -6.94 6.65 -3.72
CA ALA A 28 -6.17 5.83 -4.65
C ALA A 28 -6.95 5.53 -5.94
N ILE A 29 -8.22 5.15 -5.85
CA ILE A 29 -9.10 4.90 -7.01
C ILE A 29 -9.24 6.17 -7.86
N ALA A 30 -9.48 7.32 -7.23
CA ALA A 30 -9.59 8.59 -7.94
C ALA A 30 -8.27 8.95 -8.63
N GLY A 31 -7.14 8.86 -7.93
CA GLY A 31 -5.81 9.14 -8.48
C GLY A 31 -5.42 8.19 -9.63
N GLN A 32 -5.63 6.89 -9.47
CA GLN A 32 -5.37 5.89 -10.52
C GLN A 32 -6.28 6.11 -11.73
N SER A 33 -7.57 6.41 -11.52
CA SER A 33 -8.50 6.71 -12.61
C SER A 33 -8.08 7.95 -13.38
N ALA A 34 -7.73 9.03 -12.67
CA ALA A 34 -7.25 10.27 -13.26
C ALA A 34 -5.93 10.07 -14.02
N ALA A 35 -5.00 9.29 -13.48
CA ALA A 35 -3.74 8.98 -14.14
C ALA A 35 -3.96 8.17 -15.43
N VAL A 36 -4.76 7.09 -15.38
CA VAL A 36 -5.04 6.25 -16.55
C VAL A 36 -5.79 7.04 -17.63
N ALA A 37 -6.82 7.81 -17.25
CA ALA A 37 -7.56 8.64 -18.18
C ALA A 37 -6.69 9.78 -18.75
N GLY A 38 -5.89 10.44 -17.92
CA GLY A 38 -5.00 11.52 -18.35
C GLY A 38 -3.92 11.05 -19.31
N VAL A 39 -3.32 9.88 -19.08
CA VAL A 39 -2.32 9.32 -19.99
C VAL A 39 -2.96 8.84 -21.30
N HIS A 40 -4.16 8.25 -21.25
CA HIS A 40 -4.84 7.76 -22.45
C HIS A 40 -5.42 8.91 -23.31
N PHE A 41 -6.21 9.80 -22.72
CA PHE A 41 -6.90 10.87 -23.45
C PHE A 41 -6.11 12.17 -23.54
N GLY A 42 -5.30 12.48 -22.52
CA GLY A 42 -4.51 13.72 -22.48
C GLY A 42 -3.17 13.61 -23.19
N LEU A 43 -2.41 12.54 -22.93
CA LEU A 43 -1.11 12.29 -23.57
C LEU A 43 -1.20 11.45 -24.85
N GLY A 44 -2.36 10.84 -25.13
CA GLY A 44 -2.58 10.05 -26.34
C GLY A 44 -1.84 8.71 -26.38
N PHE A 45 -1.39 8.18 -25.24
CA PHE A 45 -0.65 6.92 -25.21
C PHE A 45 -1.58 5.70 -25.35
N SER A 46 -1.11 4.69 -26.10
CA SER A 46 -1.81 3.42 -26.30
C SER A 46 -1.66 2.50 -25.08
N LEU A 47 -2.44 2.79 -24.03
CA LEU A 47 -2.57 1.94 -22.85
C LEU A 47 -3.62 0.84 -23.06
N PRO A 48 -3.51 -0.31 -22.38
CA PRO A 48 -4.60 -1.29 -22.26
C PRO A 48 -5.71 -0.75 -21.35
N PHE A 49 -6.38 0.33 -21.79
CA PHE A 49 -7.30 1.14 -20.99
C PHE A 49 -8.40 0.31 -20.32
N GLY A 50 -9.01 -0.62 -21.06
CA GLY A 50 -10.05 -1.51 -20.53
C GLY A 50 -9.57 -2.38 -19.37
N TRP A 51 -8.36 -2.95 -19.45
CA TRP A 51 -7.79 -3.79 -18.40
C TRP A 51 -7.42 -2.97 -17.15
N CYS A 52 -6.85 -1.77 -17.35
CA CYS A 52 -6.56 -0.87 -16.24
C CYS A 52 -7.85 -0.45 -15.52
N PHE A 53 -8.88 -0.04 -16.28
CA PHE A 53 -10.14 0.39 -15.69
C PHE A 53 -10.90 -0.75 -15.02
N LEU A 54 -10.80 -1.98 -15.54
CA LEU A 54 -11.32 -3.17 -14.88
C LEU A 54 -10.65 -3.40 -13.51
N ALA A 55 -9.32 -3.32 -13.44
CA ALA A 55 -8.59 -3.48 -12.17
C ALA A 55 -9.00 -2.41 -11.14
N ILE A 56 -9.19 -1.16 -11.58
CA ILE A 56 -9.68 -0.07 -10.73
C ILE A 56 -11.13 -0.31 -10.29
N ALA A 57 -12.00 -0.76 -11.21
CA ALA A 57 -13.41 -1.05 -10.93
C ALA A 57 -13.57 -2.16 -9.88
N VAL A 58 -12.75 -3.21 -9.92
CA VAL A 58 -12.73 -4.27 -8.90
C VAL A 58 -12.39 -3.69 -7.52
N SER A 59 -11.43 -2.76 -7.44
CA SER A 59 -11.11 -2.07 -6.17
C SER A 59 -12.26 -1.20 -5.68
N ALA A 60 -12.91 -0.46 -6.58
CA ALA A 60 -14.09 0.35 -6.25
C ALA A 60 -15.25 -0.51 -5.75
N TRP A 61 -15.53 -1.64 -6.41
CA TRP A 61 -16.56 -2.58 -6.00
C TRP A 61 -16.31 -3.15 -4.60
N LEU A 62 -15.07 -3.58 -4.32
CA LEU A 62 -14.69 -4.04 -2.99
C LEU A 62 -14.92 -2.95 -1.93
N ASN A 63 -14.57 -1.70 -2.24
CA ASN A 63 -14.77 -0.59 -1.32
C ASN A 63 -16.25 -0.29 -1.05
N ILE A 64 -17.10 -0.35 -2.08
CA ILE A 64 -18.56 -0.22 -1.97
C ILE A 64 -19.13 -1.36 -1.12
N ALA A 65 -18.73 -2.60 -1.39
CA ALA A 65 -19.18 -3.78 -0.65
C ALA A 65 -18.84 -3.70 0.85
N LEU A 66 -17.63 -3.23 1.20
CA LEU A 66 -17.23 -3.00 2.59
C LEU A 66 -18.10 -1.94 3.27
N ARG A 67 -18.44 -0.86 2.56
CA ARG A 67 -19.24 0.23 3.09
C ARG A 67 -20.71 -0.14 3.31
N ILE A 68 -21.25 -1.05 2.50
CA ILE A 68 -22.60 -1.60 2.69
C ILE A 68 -22.61 -2.59 3.85
N ARG A 69 -21.56 -3.41 3.99
CA ARG A 69 -21.52 -4.51 4.96
C ARG A 69 -21.19 -4.08 6.39
N PHE A 70 -20.42 -3.01 6.57
CA PHE A 70 -19.91 -2.61 7.88
C PHE A 70 -20.23 -1.14 8.22
N PRO A 71 -20.61 -0.84 9.48
CA PRO A 71 -20.80 0.54 9.92
C PRO A 71 -19.47 1.32 9.98
N LEU A 72 -19.53 2.64 9.81
CA LEU A 72 -18.35 3.52 9.70
C LEU A 72 -17.43 3.48 10.94
N SER A 73 -17.98 3.23 12.13
CA SER A 73 -17.24 3.12 13.39
C SER A 73 -16.59 1.73 13.59
N HIS A 74 -16.78 0.79 12.66
CA HIS A 74 -16.27 -0.56 12.80
C HIS A 74 -14.74 -0.56 12.80
N ARG A 75 -14.18 -1.11 13.87
CA ARG A 75 -12.74 -1.33 14.03
C ARG A 75 -12.38 -2.66 13.38
N LEU A 76 -11.56 -2.60 12.33
CA LEU A 76 -11.15 -3.82 11.65
C LEU A 76 -10.24 -4.66 12.55
N ARG A 77 -10.46 -5.98 12.49
CA ARG A 77 -9.51 -6.95 13.04
C ARG A 77 -8.23 -6.92 12.18
N GLU A 78 -7.08 -7.14 12.83
CA GLU A 78 -5.75 -7.09 12.19
C GLU A 78 -5.68 -7.86 10.86
N GLY A 79 -6.24 -9.08 10.83
CA GLY A 79 -6.27 -9.91 9.63
C GLY A 79 -7.10 -9.32 8.48
N ALA A 80 -8.24 -8.69 8.77
CA ALA A 80 -9.07 -8.05 7.74
C ALA A 80 -8.36 -6.82 7.16
N ALA A 81 -7.73 -5.99 8.01
CA ALA A 81 -6.93 -4.86 7.56
C ALA A 81 -5.70 -5.30 6.74
N THR A 82 -5.05 -6.40 7.14
CA THR A 82 -3.93 -6.99 6.39
C THR A 82 -4.38 -7.47 5.01
N ALA A 83 -5.51 -8.17 4.93
CA ALA A 83 -6.06 -8.64 3.66
C ALA A 83 -6.41 -7.48 2.72
N LEU A 84 -6.99 -6.39 3.26
CA LEU A 84 -7.32 -5.20 2.48
C LEU A 84 -6.08 -4.49 1.92
N LEU A 85 -5.05 -4.30 2.74
CA LEU A 85 -3.78 -3.70 2.30
C LEU A 85 -3.04 -4.63 1.33
N GLY A 86 -3.10 -5.94 1.53
CA GLY A 86 -2.56 -6.93 0.60
C GLY A 86 -3.26 -6.88 -0.77
N PHE A 87 -4.59 -6.71 -0.77
CA PHE A 87 -5.34 -6.45 -2.00
C PHE A 87 -4.87 -5.16 -2.67
N ASP A 88 -4.66 -4.07 -1.92
CA ASP A 88 -4.20 -2.80 -2.48
C ASP A 88 -2.81 -2.92 -3.12
N ILE A 89 -1.91 -3.69 -2.49
CA ILE A 89 -0.58 -4.02 -3.03
C ILE A 89 -0.70 -4.82 -4.35
N LEU A 90 -1.56 -5.85 -4.39
CA LEU A 90 -1.79 -6.67 -5.58
C LEU A 90 -2.43 -5.87 -6.72
N GLN A 91 -3.40 -5.03 -6.40
CA GLN A 91 -4.09 -4.19 -7.38
C GLN A 91 -3.15 -3.16 -7.99
N LEU A 92 -2.32 -2.52 -7.16
CA LEU A 92 -1.27 -1.61 -7.65
C LEU A 92 -0.27 -2.37 -8.54
N ALA A 93 0.17 -3.57 -8.13
CA ALA A 93 1.07 -4.39 -8.93
C ALA A 93 0.46 -4.76 -10.28
N ALA A 94 -0.85 -5.08 -10.33
CA ALA A 94 -1.56 -5.38 -11.57
C ALA A 94 -1.62 -4.16 -12.51
N LEU A 95 -1.87 -2.95 -11.97
CA LEU A 95 -1.81 -1.74 -12.77
C LEU A 95 -0.39 -1.47 -13.29
N LEU A 96 0.62 -1.59 -12.44
CA LEU A 96 2.01 -1.40 -12.86
C LEU A 96 2.43 -2.43 -13.91
N TYR A 97 2.03 -3.69 -13.76
CA TYR A 97 2.23 -4.73 -14.78
C TYR A 97 1.69 -4.29 -16.14
N LEU A 98 0.46 -3.78 -16.20
CA LEU A 98 -0.17 -3.32 -17.44
C LEU A 98 0.44 -2.02 -18.00
N THR A 99 1.23 -1.31 -17.20
CA THR A 99 1.69 0.06 -17.50
C THR A 99 3.20 0.21 -17.36
N GLY A 100 3.99 -0.82 -17.67
CA GLY A 100 5.45 -0.70 -17.77
C GLY A 100 6.28 -1.18 -16.58
N GLY A 101 5.66 -1.84 -15.60
CA GLY A 101 6.34 -2.40 -14.44
C GLY A 101 7.01 -1.32 -13.58
N LEU A 102 8.26 -1.55 -13.18
CA LEU A 102 9.04 -0.59 -12.38
C LEU A 102 9.58 0.62 -13.15
N GLN A 103 9.43 0.63 -14.48
CA GLN A 103 9.71 1.83 -15.28
C GLN A 103 8.63 2.88 -15.10
N ASN A 104 7.45 2.47 -14.61
CA ASN A 104 6.36 3.38 -14.31
C ASN A 104 6.69 4.22 -13.05
N PRO A 105 6.61 5.56 -13.13
CA PRO A 105 6.94 6.42 -11.98
C PRO A 105 6.03 6.20 -10.77
N PHE A 106 4.83 5.64 -10.95
CA PHE A 106 3.93 5.30 -9.85
C PHE A 106 4.36 4.07 -9.05
N ALA A 107 5.46 3.39 -9.42
CA ALA A 107 6.03 2.29 -8.63
C ALA A 107 6.31 2.69 -7.17
N ILE A 108 6.65 3.96 -6.91
CA ILE A 108 6.85 4.50 -5.56
C ILE A 108 5.61 4.36 -4.65
N LEU A 109 4.42 4.20 -5.22
CA LEU A 109 3.18 4.05 -4.45
C LEU A 109 3.12 2.74 -3.66
N PHE A 110 3.99 1.75 -3.92
CA PHE A 110 4.13 0.56 -3.07
C PHE A 110 4.47 0.93 -1.61
N LEU A 111 5.09 2.08 -1.37
CA LEU A 111 5.43 2.56 -0.04
C LEU A 111 4.17 2.85 0.80
N ALA A 112 3.10 3.36 0.18
CA ALA A 112 1.89 3.79 0.89
C ALA A 112 1.21 2.68 1.71
N PRO A 113 0.84 1.51 1.15
CA PRO A 113 0.22 0.44 1.93
C PRO A 113 1.15 -0.12 3.01
N VAL A 114 2.47 -0.14 2.76
CA VAL A 114 3.46 -0.60 3.75
C VAL A 114 3.58 0.41 4.91
N MET A 115 3.62 1.71 4.62
CA MET A 115 3.60 2.76 5.65
C MET A 115 2.32 2.72 6.50
N ILE A 116 1.14 2.58 5.87
CA ILE A 116 -0.13 2.43 6.59
C ILE A 116 -0.10 1.19 7.48
N SER A 117 0.42 0.06 6.96
CA SER A 117 0.56 -1.15 7.75
C SER A 117 1.52 -0.99 8.93
N ALA A 118 2.62 -0.23 8.77
CA ALA A 118 3.62 -0.02 9.82
C ALA A 118 3.08 0.80 11.00
N THR A 119 2.22 1.78 10.73
CA THR A 119 1.61 2.61 11.78
C THR A 119 0.44 1.91 12.47
N ALA A 120 -0.32 1.11 11.71
CA ALA A 120 -1.62 0.60 12.16
C ALA A 120 -1.68 -0.90 12.49
N LEU A 121 -0.71 -1.73 12.06
CA LEU A 121 -0.72 -3.18 12.29
C LEU A 121 0.50 -3.64 13.08
N PRO A 122 0.44 -4.80 13.77
CA PRO A 122 1.60 -5.37 14.42
C PRO A 122 2.75 -5.67 13.44
N PRO A 123 4.02 -5.63 13.88
CA PRO A 123 5.19 -5.78 13.01
C PRO A 123 5.16 -7.03 12.13
N ARG A 124 4.59 -8.14 12.61
CA ARG A 124 4.45 -9.38 11.84
C ARG A 124 3.64 -9.20 10.54
N HIS A 125 2.55 -8.43 10.59
CA HIS A 125 1.68 -8.17 9.44
C HIS A 125 2.32 -7.16 8.50
N THR A 126 2.94 -6.11 9.06
CA THR A 126 3.75 -5.14 8.31
C THR A 126 4.86 -5.82 7.53
N LEU A 127 5.60 -6.74 8.17
CA LEU A 127 6.68 -7.49 7.53
C LEU A 127 6.15 -8.36 6.39
N ALA A 128 5.04 -9.08 6.61
CA ALA A 128 4.41 -9.88 5.56
C ALA A 128 3.97 -9.04 4.35
N LEU A 129 3.38 -7.87 4.59
CA LEU A 129 2.98 -6.93 3.52
C LEU A 129 4.18 -6.29 2.82
N GLY A 130 5.24 -5.97 3.57
CA GLY A 130 6.50 -5.45 3.02
C GLY A 130 7.19 -6.47 2.12
N LEU A 131 7.25 -7.75 2.54
CA LEU A 131 7.76 -8.85 1.72
C LEU A 131 6.90 -9.10 0.49
N LEU A 132 5.58 -9.02 0.61
CA LEU A 132 4.67 -9.09 -0.55
C LEU A 132 4.96 -7.97 -1.56
N ALA A 133 5.07 -6.72 -1.10
CA ALA A 133 5.39 -5.59 -1.95
C ALA A 133 6.77 -5.72 -2.61
N ALA A 134 7.79 -6.13 -1.86
CA ALA A 134 9.13 -6.37 -2.38
C ALA A 134 9.17 -7.52 -3.41
N GLY A 135 8.42 -8.60 -3.14
CA GLY A 135 8.28 -9.73 -4.06
C GLY A 135 7.61 -9.34 -5.37
N LEU A 136 6.51 -8.58 -5.31
CA LEU A 136 5.83 -8.08 -6.50
C LEU A 136 6.66 -7.04 -7.25
N ALA A 137 7.35 -6.14 -6.56
CA ALA A 137 8.30 -5.22 -7.19
C ALA A 137 9.38 -5.99 -7.95
N THR A 138 9.96 -7.02 -7.34
CA THR A 138 10.96 -7.88 -7.99
C THR A 138 10.37 -8.60 -9.20
N LEU A 139 9.15 -9.13 -9.08
CA LEU A 139 8.44 -9.75 -10.20
C LEU A 139 8.24 -8.77 -11.37
N LEU A 140 7.88 -7.52 -11.07
CA LEU A 140 7.67 -6.44 -12.05
C LEU A 140 8.95 -5.93 -12.71
N VAL A 141 10.15 -6.32 -12.26
CA VAL A 141 11.40 -6.13 -13.01
C VAL A 141 11.40 -7.02 -14.27
N PHE A 142 10.93 -8.26 -14.12
CA PHE A 142 11.04 -9.30 -15.15
C PHE A 142 9.76 -9.47 -15.97
N LEU A 143 8.61 -9.31 -15.33
CA LEU A 143 7.29 -9.51 -15.92
C LEU A 143 6.50 -8.21 -15.88
N HIS A 144 6.38 -7.56 -17.03
CA HIS A 144 5.48 -6.44 -17.23
C HIS A 144 5.19 -6.26 -18.72
N TRP A 145 4.06 -5.61 -19.03
CA TRP A 145 3.79 -5.13 -20.38
C TRP A 145 4.77 -3.99 -20.71
N PRO A 146 5.25 -3.84 -21.95
CA PRO A 146 6.04 -2.69 -22.34
C PRO A 146 5.32 -1.37 -22.01
N LEU A 147 6.05 -0.43 -21.43
CA LEU A 147 5.57 0.93 -21.14
C LEU A 147 5.14 1.59 -22.46
N PRO A 148 3.92 2.12 -22.57
CA PRO A 148 3.50 2.82 -23.76
C PRO A 148 4.26 4.15 -23.86
N TRP A 149 4.80 4.40 -25.06
CA TRP A 149 5.60 5.58 -25.36
C TRP A 149 5.08 6.22 -26.66
N ALA A 150 5.23 7.54 -26.79
CA ALA A 150 4.92 8.24 -28.03
C ALA A 150 6.03 8.08 -29.07
N GLY A 151 5.65 7.78 -30.31
CA GLY A 151 6.56 7.65 -31.45
C GLY A 151 7.09 6.23 -31.68
N SER A 152 7.79 6.05 -32.80
CA SER A 152 8.40 4.79 -33.21
C SER A 152 9.66 4.43 -32.43
N GLU A 153 10.33 5.43 -31.85
CA GLU A 153 11.55 5.25 -31.05
C GLU A 153 11.23 5.21 -29.57
N ARG A 154 11.17 4.00 -29.02
CA ARG A 154 11.01 3.78 -27.57
C ARG A 154 12.37 3.97 -26.90
N PRO A 155 12.49 4.85 -25.89
CA PRO A 155 13.71 4.95 -25.12
C PRO A 155 13.96 3.61 -24.42
N LEU A 156 15.05 2.96 -24.78
CA LEU A 156 15.53 1.78 -24.10
C LEU A 156 16.18 2.23 -22.80
N LEU A 157 15.47 2.08 -21.69
CA LEU A 157 16.00 2.37 -20.37
C LEU A 157 17.14 1.39 -20.06
N PRO A 158 18.37 1.88 -19.79
CA PRO A 158 19.49 1.01 -19.46
C PRO A 158 19.15 0.11 -18.28
N PRO A 159 19.59 -1.17 -18.27
CA PRO A 159 19.31 -2.09 -17.16
C PRO A 159 19.75 -1.55 -15.79
N GLN A 160 20.82 -0.75 -15.77
CA GLN A 160 21.34 -0.11 -14.57
C GLN A 160 20.35 0.88 -13.95
N TYR A 161 19.58 1.59 -14.78
CA TYR A 161 18.54 2.52 -14.32
C TYR A 161 17.38 1.75 -13.67
N GLN A 162 16.94 0.65 -14.28
CA GLN A 162 15.89 -0.20 -13.73
C GLN A 162 16.33 -0.86 -12.41
N LEU A 163 17.58 -1.32 -12.34
CA LEU A 163 18.17 -1.84 -11.11
C LEU A 163 18.22 -0.76 -10.02
N GLY A 164 18.62 0.46 -10.38
CA GLY A 164 18.61 1.61 -9.47
C GLY A 164 17.22 1.89 -8.89
N ASN A 165 16.19 1.91 -9.74
CA ASN A 165 14.81 2.09 -9.30
C ASN A 165 14.33 0.95 -8.39
N TRP A 166 14.67 -0.30 -8.71
CA TRP A 166 14.34 -1.45 -7.87
C TRP A 166 15.00 -1.37 -6.49
N ILE A 167 16.31 -1.08 -6.43
CA ILE A 167 17.05 -0.89 -5.17
C ILE A 167 16.46 0.28 -4.38
N ALA A 168 16.22 1.42 -5.03
CA ALA A 168 15.64 2.61 -4.39
C ALA A 168 14.26 2.30 -3.79
N LEU A 169 13.43 1.52 -4.49
CA LEU A 169 12.12 1.12 -4.00
C LEU A 169 12.23 0.18 -2.79
N LEU A 170 13.11 -0.82 -2.83
CA LEU A 170 13.32 -1.74 -1.70
C LEU A 170 13.86 -1.03 -0.46
N LEU A 171 14.85 -0.14 -0.64
CA LEU A 171 15.36 0.71 0.44
C LEU A 171 14.27 1.65 0.95
N GLY A 172 13.48 2.25 0.07
CA GLY A 172 12.35 3.10 0.42
C GLY A 172 11.31 2.35 1.26
N LEU A 173 10.94 1.13 0.87
CA LEU A 173 10.02 0.27 1.62
C LEU A 173 10.56 -0.03 3.02
N GLY A 174 11.82 -0.44 3.13
CA GLY A 174 12.45 -0.75 4.41
C GLY A 174 12.55 0.49 5.30
N PHE A 175 13.12 1.57 4.78
CA PHE A 175 13.35 2.81 5.53
C PHE A 175 12.04 3.45 5.98
N THR A 176 11.09 3.68 5.07
CA THR A 176 9.81 4.32 5.40
C THR A 176 8.96 3.44 6.31
N GLY A 177 8.95 2.12 6.11
CA GLY A 177 8.26 1.18 6.99
C GLY A 177 8.81 1.20 8.41
N ILE A 178 10.14 1.14 8.58
CA ILE A 178 10.77 1.20 9.91
C ILE A 178 10.53 2.55 10.58
N TYR A 179 10.69 3.65 9.84
CA TYR A 179 10.52 4.99 10.39
C TYR A 179 9.07 5.23 10.83
N ALA A 180 8.11 4.89 9.98
CA ALA A 180 6.68 4.98 10.30
C ALA A 180 6.31 4.14 11.53
N TRP A 181 6.86 2.92 11.64
CA TRP A 181 6.64 2.08 12.81
C TRP A 181 7.22 2.69 14.09
N ARG A 182 8.45 3.23 14.04
CA ARG A 182 9.10 3.89 15.19
C ARG A 182 8.31 5.10 15.66
N VAL A 183 7.97 6.02 14.76
CA VAL A 183 7.19 7.23 15.08
C VAL A 183 5.83 6.84 15.69
N ALA A 184 5.16 5.85 15.11
CA ALA A 184 3.89 5.39 15.65
C ALA A 184 4.05 4.73 17.03
N LYS A 185 5.19 4.08 17.31
CA LYS A 185 5.47 3.50 18.63
C LYS A 185 5.68 4.58 19.67
N GLU A 186 6.53 5.55 19.40
CA GLU A 186 6.80 6.66 20.31
C GLU A 186 5.54 7.48 20.65
N ALA A 187 4.69 7.74 19.66
CA ALA A 187 3.41 8.42 19.87
C ALA A 187 2.46 7.64 20.80
N ARG A 188 2.51 6.29 20.76
CA ARG A 188 1.72 5.44 21.67
C ARG A 188 2.29 5.44 23.07
N ASP A 189 3.61 5.26 23.19
CA ASP A 189 4.30 5.25 24.48
C ASP A 189 4.03 6.57 25.24
N LEU A 190 4.01 7.72 24.53
CA LEU A 190 3.62 9.02 25.08
C LEU A 190 2.15 9.09 25.50
N SER A 191 1.23 8.58 24.66
CA SER A 191 -0.20 8.56 24.96
C SER A 191 -0.52 7.69 26.18
N GLU A 192 0.18 6.57 26.36
CA GLU A 192 0.03 5.69 27.51
C GLU A 192 0.56 6.35 28.79
N ALA A 193 1.70 7.07 28.70
CA ALA A 193 2.24 7.83 29.82
C ALA A 193 1.30 8.95 30.30
N LEU A 194 0.69 9.71 29.37
CA LEU A 194 -0.28 10.76 29.69
C LEU A 194 -1.54 10.19 30.35
N ALA A 195 -2.09 9.11 29.82
CA ALA A 195 -3.24 8.44 30.41
C ALA A 195 -2.96 7.91 31.84
N ALA A 196 -1.71 7.52 32.13
CA ALA A 196 -1.31 7.10 33.46
C ALA A 196 -1.17 8.28 34.46
N THR A 197 -0.96 9.51 33.99
CA THR A 197 -0.91 10.71 34.84
C THR A 197 -2.29 11.33 35.12
N GLU A 198 -3.30 10.98 34.33
CA GLU A 198 -4.69 11.45 34.51
C GLU A 198 -5.52 10.56 35.47
N LEU A 199 -4.92 9.50 36.01
CA LEU A 199 -5.49 8.59 37.02
C LEU A 199 -4.97 8.91 38.43
#